data_AF-A0A2A2TQ94-F1
#
_entry.id   AF-A0A2A2TQ94-F1
#
_cell.length_a   1.000
_cell.length_b   1.000
_cell.length_c   1.000
_cell.angle_alpha   90.00
_cell.angle_beta   90.00
_cell.angle_gamma   90.00
#
_symmetry.space_group_name_H-M   'P 1'
#
loop_
_entity.id
_entity.type
_entity.pdbx_description
1 polymer ?
#
loop_
_entity_poly.entity_id
_entity_poly.type
_entity_poly.pdbx_seq_one_letter_code
_entity_poly.pdbx_strand_id
1 'polypeptide(L)'
;MMKKIILTTILTSLVSLSFTASPNPILAQPSATTEAQSNIVPLAKVGLGKIRPGMTEQQVRSILGSPTSTKTEFSRGVGENIRTLKYPSISLSLVPHSDKPKSFFVYQFITRSRKFTTPTGIKVGSAQSEVIKTYGKPPIFLKSWGFVAIANPASSF
;
A
#
# COMPACT_ATOMS: atom_id res chain seq x y z
N MET A 1 24.47 -76.97 -56.11
CA MET A 1 24.07 -77.96 -55.08
C MET A 1 22.86 -77.37 -54.34
N MET A 2 21.71 -78.02 -54.45
CA MET A 2 20.41 -77.52 -53.98
C MET A 2 20.28 -77.64 -52.46
N LYS A 3 19.56 -76.70 -51.82
CA LYS A 3 18.67 -76.99 -50.69
C LYS A 3 17.64 -75.87 -50.51
N LYS A 4 16.38 -76.24 -50.74
CA LYS A 4 15.16 -75.52 -50.35
C LYS A 4 15.06 -75.51 -48.83
N ILE A 5 14.40 -74.50 -48.23
CA ILE A 5 13.42 -74.66 -47.13
C ILE A 5 12.57 -73.38 -47.08
N ILE A 6 11.26 -73.59 -47.02
CA ILE A 6 10.17 -72.63 -46.87
C ILE A 6 10.00 -72.36 -45.37
N LEU A 7 9.72 -71.11 -44.96
CA LEU A 7 8.99 -70.87 -43.71
C LEU A 7 8.21 -69.55 -43.77
N THR A 8 6.91 -69.69 -43.56
CA THR A 8 5.84 -68.69 -43.52
C THR A 8 5.76 -67.99 -42.14
N THR A 9 4.92 -66.94 -42.08
CA THR A 9 4.36 -66.26 -40.88
C THR A 9 5.26 -65.16 -40.28
N ILE A 10 4.84 -63.95 -39.86
CA ILE A 10 3.55 -63.45 -39.35
C ILE A 10 3.42 -61.93 -39.64
N LEU A 11 2.17 -61.51 -39.85
CA LEU A 11 1.58 -60.17 -39.86
C LEU A 11 2.03 -59.24 -38.72
N THR A 12 2.35 -57.97 -39.02
CA THR A 12 1.99 -56.81 -38.18
C THR A 12 2.09 -55.51 -38.99
N SER A 13 0.98 -54.77 -39.01
CA SER A 13 0.76 -53.53 -39.76
C SER A 13 1.61 -52.37 -39.22
N LEU A 14 2.34 -51.72 -40.14
CA LEU A 14 2.99 -50.44 -39.91
C LEU A 14 1.97 -49.33 -40.17
N VAL A 15 1.49 -48.64 -39.12
CA VAL A 15 0.78 -47.36 -39.29
C VAL A 15 1.60 -46.30 -38.58
N SER A 16 2.42 -45.59 -39.36
CA SER A 16 3.12 -44.39 -38.90
C SER A 16 2.26 -43.17 -39.25
N LEU A 17 1.53 -42.61 -38.27
CA LEU A 17 0.94 -41.28 -38.43
C LEU A 17 2.05 -40.24 -38.31
N SER A 18 2.44 -39.66 -39.45
CA SER A 18 3.28 -38.48 -39.47
C SER A 18 2.39 -37.26 -39.25
N PHE A 19 2.43 -36.67 -38.05
CA PHE A 19 1.87 -35.34 -37.82
C PHE A 19 2.89 -34.29 -38.30
N THR A 20 2.59 -33.64 -39.41
CA THR A 20 3.31 -32.44 -39.83
C THR A 20 2.85 -31.27 -38.95
N ALA A 21 3.56 -31.04 -37.84
CA ALA A 21 3.40 -29.83 -37.06
C ALA A 21 3.92 -28.65 -37.89
N SER A 22 3.00 -27.87 -38.47
CA SER A 22 3.33 -26.56 -39.04
C SER A 22 3.57 -25.58 -37.89
N PRO A 23 4.76 -24.96 -37.77
CA PRO A 23 5.00 -23.98 -36.73
C PRO A 23 4.34 -22.66 -37.13
N ASN A 24 3.14 -22.40 -36.64
CA ASN A 24 2.63 -21.02 -36.61
C ASN A 24 3.36 -20.28 -35.49
N PRO A 25 4.16 -19.23 -35.77
CA PRO A 25 4.71 -18.41 -34.72
C PRO A 25 3.58 -17.62 -34.07
N ILE A 26 3.18 -18.02 -32.87
CA ILE A 26 2.31 -17.22 -32.01
C ILE A 26 3.11 -15.97 -31.66
N LEU A 27 2.76 -14.82 -32.24
CA LEU A 27 3.22 -13.54 -31.75
C LEU A 27 2.79 -13.43 -30.28
N ALA A 28 3.74 -13.54 -29.37
CA ALA A 28 3.53 -13.26 -27.97
C ALA A 28 3.16 -11.77 -27.84
N GLN A 29 1.86 -11.50 -27.68
CA GLN A 29 1.41 -10.18 -27.24
C GLN A 29 2.00 -9.94 -25.85
N PRO A 30 2.84 -8.92 -25.64
CA PRO A 30 3.22 -8.55 -24.29
C PRO A 30 1.93 -8.16 -23.58
N SER A 31 1.60 -8.88 -22.50
CA SER A 31 0.58 -8.43 -21.58
C SER A 31 1.02 -7.04 -21.12
N ALA A 32 0.28 -6.01 -21.52
CA ALA A 32 0.46 -4.69 -20.96
C ALA A 32 0.10 -4.80 -19.48
N THR A 33 1.11 -5.07 -18.66
CA THR A 33 1.03 -4.90 -17.21
C THR A 33 0.73 -3.42 -17.03
N THR A 34 -0.55 -3.09 -16.87
CA THR A 34 -0.92 -1.77 -16.36
C THR A 34 -0.36 -1.76 -14.95
N GLU A 35 0.87 -1.26 -14.80
CA GLU A 35 1.42 -0.95 -13.50
C GLU A 35 0.36 -0.10 -12.82
N ALA A 36 -0.23 -0.64 -11.75
CA ALA A 36 -1.08 0.14 -10.89
C ALA A 36 -0.20 1.27 -10.35
N GLN A 37 -0.25 2.42 -11.02
CA GLN A 37 0.46 3.63 -10.64
C GLN A 37 -0.04 3.94 -9.23
N SER A 38 0.74 3.53 -8.22
CA SER A 38 0.38 3.81 -6.85
C SER A 38 0.51 5.32 -6.70
N ASN A 39 -0.64 5.99 -6.58
CA ASN A 39 -0.70 7.42 -6.29
C ASN A 39 -0.25 7.62 -4.85
N ILE A 40 1.05 7.46 -4.60
CA ILE A 40 1.68 7.75 -3.31
C ILE A 40 1.69 9.26 -3.17
N VAL A 41 0.99 9.77 -2.16
CA VAL A 41 1.01 11.19 -1.84
C VAL A 41 2.41 11.56 -1.33
N PRO A 42 3.12 12.52 -1.96
CA PRO A 42 4.42 12.96 -1.49
C PRO A 42 4.35 13.42 -0.03
N LEU A 43 5.32 13.02 0.80
CA LEU A 43 5.33 13.31 2.24
C LEU A 43 5.21 14.82 2.54
N ALA A 44 5.79 15.68 1.70
CA ALA A 44 5.68 17.13 1.81
C ALA A 44 4.22 17.66 1.74
N LYS A 45 3.32 16.90 1.12
CA LYS A 45 1.88 17.22 1.01
C LYS A 45 1.05 16.63 2.16
N VAL A 46 1.67 15.89 3.09
CA VAL A 46 1.02 15.24 4.23
C VAL A 46 1.21 16.08 5.50
N GLY A 47 0.10 16.42 6.16
CA GLY A 47 0.11 17.12 7.43
C GLY A 47 -1.22 17.81 7.72
N LEU A 48 -1.35 18.34 8.94
CA LEU A 48 -2.50 19.12 9.37
C LEU A 48 -2.04 20.37 10.11
N GLY A 49 -2.40 21.55 9.60
CA GLY A 49 -1.92 22.83 10.11
C GLY A 49 -0.38 22.88 10.07
N LYS A 50 0.24 23.09 11.23
CA LYS A 50 1.70 23.09 11.39
C LYS A 50 2.30 21.71 11.72
N ILE A 51 1.49 20.67 11.96
CA ILE A 51 1.98 19.35 12.36
C ILE A 51 2.27 18.49 11.13
N ARG A 52 3.43 17.81 11.13
CA ARG A 52 3.89 16.92 10.04
C ARG A 52 4.26 15.54 10.59
N PRO A 53 4.19 14.48 9.74
CA PRO A 53 4.76 13.19 10.11
C PRO A 53 6.25 13.33 10.44
N GLY A 54 6.75 12.49 11.34
CA GLY A 54 8.15 12.53 11.81
C GLY A 54 8.45 13.59 12.87
N MET A 55 7.55 14.54 13.13
CA MET A 55 7.73 15.47 14.25
C MET A 55 7.79 14.73 15.58
N THR A 56 8.69 15.17 16.46
CA THR A 56 8.83 14.63 17.81
C THR A 56 7.65 15.03 18.70
N GLU A 57 7.41 14.25 19.76
CA GLU A 57 6.42 14.61 20.79
C GLU A 57 6.65 16.04 21.36
N GLN A 58 7.91 16.43 21.57
CA GLN A 58 8.25 17.77 22.08
C GLN A 58 7.85 18.87 21.09
N GLN A 59 8.15 18.70 19.80
CA GLN A 59 7.73 19.65 18.77
C GLN A 59 6.20 19.77 18.70
N VAL A 60 5.49 18.64 18.79
CA VAL A 60 4.02 18.66 18.84
C VAL A 60 3.50 19.47 20.01
N ARG A 61 4.03 19.22 21.22
CA ARG A 61 3.64 19.94 22.45
C ARG A 61 3.97 21.43 22.36
N SER A 62 5.05 21.81 21.69
CA SER A 62 5.37 23.23 21.45
C SER A 62 4.35 23.93 20.54
N ILE A 63 3.70 23.19 19.63
CA ILE A 63 2.74 23.73 18.67
C ILE A 63 1.30 23.71 19.22
N LEU A 64 0.91 22.61 19.88
CA LEU A 64 -0.47 22.38 20.34
C LEU A 64 -0.68 22.60 21.84
N GLY A 65 0.41 22.81 22.60
CA GLY A 65 0.38 22.87 24.05
C GLY A 65 0.29 21.49 24.70
N SER A 66 -0.27 21.44 25.91
CA SER A 66 -0.46 20.19 26.65
C SER A 66 -1.67 19.40 26.13
N PRO A 67 -1.52 18.07 25.92
CA PRO A 67 -2.64 17.21 25.55
C PRO A 67 -3.62 17.06 26.72
N THR A 68 -4.89 16.85 26.41
CA THR A 68 -5.92 16.52 27.41
C THR A 68 -5.78 15.10 27.95
N SER A 69 -5.15 14.21 27.18
CA SER A 69 -4.84 12.85 27.63
C SER A 69 -3.68 12.25 26.82
N THR A 70 -2.93 11.36 27.45
CA THR A 70 -1.87 10.56 26.82
C THR A 70 -2.09 9.10 27.19
N LYS A 71 -2.07 8.21 26.19
CA LYS A 71 -2.17 6.75 26.38
C LYS A 71 -1.08 6.06 25.57
N THR A 72 -0.44 5.05 26.14
CA THR A 72 0.51 4.19 25.40
C THR A 72 -0.02 2.77 25.42
N GLU A 73 -0.15 2.16 24.24
CA GLU A 73 -0.72 0.82 24.10
C GLU A 73 -0.17 0.09 22.88
N PHE A 74 -0.36 -1.23 22.83
CA PHE A 74 -0.12 -2.01 21.63
C PHE A 74 -1.21 -1.74 20.59
N SER A 75 -0.80 -1.59 19.33
CA SER A 75 -1.74 -1.49 18.20
C SER A 75 -1.45 -2.55 17.15
N ARG A 76 -2.44 -3.41 16.90
CA ARG A 76 -2.34 -4.44 15.86
C ARG A 76 -2.12 -3.78 14.51
N GLY A 77 -1.04 -4.19 13.81
CA GLY A 77 -0.69 -3.68 12.48
C GLY A 77 0.22 -2.44 12.49
N VAL A 78 0.55 -1.87 13.66
CA VAL A 78 1.56 -0.82 13.79
C VAL A 78 2.72 -1.29 14.66
N GLY A 79 2.43 -1.84 15.85
CA GLY A 79 3.45 -2.37 16.76
C GLY A 79 3.16 -2.08 18.22
N GLU A 80 4.19 -2.29 19.04
CA GLU A 80 4.17 -2.00 20.46
C GLU A 80 4.40 -0.51 20.75
N ASN A 81 3.97 -0.08 21.94
CA ASN A 81 4.24 1.25 22.48
C ASN A 81 3.73 2.40 21.60
N ILE A 82 2.57 2.25 20.97
CA ILE A 82 1.94 3.35 20.25
C ILE A 82 1.39 4.35 21.26
N ARG A 83 1.91 5.58 21.20
CA ARG A 83 1.50 6.66 22.09
C ARG A 83 0.49 7.56 21.39
N THR A 84 -0.71 7.65 21.95
CA THR A 84 -1.75 8.57 21.50
C THR A 84 -1.76 9.83 22.37
N LEU A 85 -1.63 10.99 21.73
CA LEU A 85 -1.83 12.31 22.34
C LEU A 85 -3.19 12.86 21.90
N LYS A 86 -4.08 13.09 22.86
CA LYS A 86 -5.41 13.65 22.59
C LYS A 86 -5.43 15.14 22.88
N TYR A 87 -5.95 15.93 21.94
CA TYR A 87 -6.23 17.35 22.08
C TYR A 87 -7.72 17.61 21.79
N PRO A 88 -8.29 18.78 22.14
CA PRO A 88 -9.71 19.04 21.96
C PRO A 88 -10.22 18.85 20.52
N SER A 89 -9.39 19.15 19.51
CA SER A 89 -9.77 19.11 18.09
C SER A 89 -8.98 18.15 17.22
N ILE A 90 -8.01 17.41 17.77
CA ILE A 90 -7.15 16.50 17.02
C ILE A 90 -6.58 15.42 17.96
N SER A 91 -6.42 14.21 17.46
CA SER A 91 -5.65 13.15 18.10
C SER A 91 -4.44 12.81 17.23
N LEU A 92 -3.31 12.56 17.86
CA LEU A 92 -2.06 12.21 17.21
C LEU A 92 -1.60 10.86 17.73
N SER A 93 -1.23 9.97 16.83
CA SER A 93 -0.60 8.70 17.19
C SER A 93 0.88 8.77 16.87
N LEU A 94 1.70 8.37 17.82
CA LEU A 94 3.15 8.38 17.76
C LEU A 94 3.69 6.97 17.92
N VAL A 95 4.76 6.69 17.20
CA VAL A 95 5.52 5.44 17.25
C VAL A 95 6.88 5.69 17.88
N PRO A 96 7.46 4.70 18.57
CA PRO A 96 8.83 4.81 19.05
C PRO A 96 9.82 4.80 17.88
N HIS A 97 10.92 5.51 18.03
CA HIS A 97 12.09 5.40 17.17
C HIS A 97 12.77 4.05 17.41
N SER A 98 13.11 3.33 16.34
CA SER A 98 13.84 2.05 16.38
C SER A 98 15.11 2.14 17.22
N ASP A 99 15.96 3.12 16.92
CA ASP A 99 17.28 3.26 17.54
C ASP A 99 17.29 4.01 18.88
N LYS A 100 16.19 4.68 19.23
CA LYS A 100 16.11 5.55 20.41
C LYS A 100 14.87 5.19 21.23
N PRO A 101 14.95 4.16 22.09
CA PRO A 101 13.83 3.81 22.95
C PRO A 101 13.41 5.03 23.76
N LYS A 102 12.10 5.27 23.86
CA LYS A 102 11.44 6.45 24.47
C LYS A 102 11.41 7.74 23.63
N SER A 103 12.00 7.76 22.43
CA SER A 103 11.79 8.85 21.47
C SER A 103 10.58 8.53 20.60
N PHE A 104 9.57 9.40 20.61
CA PHE A 104 8.32 9.21 19.88
C PHE A 104 8.17 10.23 18.76
N PHE A 105 7.72 9.76 17.59
CA PHE A 105 7.46 10.62 16.43
C PHE A 105 6.07 10.38 15.86
N VAL A 106 5.48 11.42 15.29
CA VAL A 106 4.12 11.37 14.73
C VAL A 106 4.10 10.52 13.47
N TYR A 107 3.19 9.55 13.40
CA TYR A 107 2.91 8.80 12.17
C TYR A 107 1.48 9.00 11.66
N GLN A 108 0.55 9.37 12.54
CA GLN A 108 -0.86 9.50 12.17
C GLN A 108 -1.53 10.66 12.90
N PHE A 109 -2.50 11.27 12.21
CA PHE A 109 -3.38 12.31 12.73
C PHE A 109 -4.83 11.88 12.51
N ILE A 110 -5.70 12.19 13.47
CA ILE A 110 -7.15 11.99 13.34
C ILE A 110 -7.84 13.26 13.81
N THR A 111 -8.68 13.84 12.96
CA THR A 111 -9.49 15.01 13.32
C THR A 111 -10.85 14.96 12.63
N ARG A 112 -11.86 15.54 13.29
CA ARG A 112 -13.16 15.87 12.69
C ARG A 112 -13.35 17.39 12.57
N SER A 113 -12.34 18.17 12.95
CA SER A 113 -12.43 19.62 13.00
C SER A 113 -12.08 20.24 11.66
N ARG A 114 -12.87 21.23 11.25
CA ARG A 114 -12.56 22.06 10.06
C ARG A 114 -11.45 23.08 10.29
N LYS A 115 -10.92 23.17 11.52
CA LYS A 115 -9.86 24.13 11.91
C LYS A 115 -8.51 23.83 11.27
N PHE A 116 -8.28 22.59 10.86
CA PHE A 116 -7.00 22.17 10.28
C PHE A 116 -7.11 21.99 8.78
N THR A 117 -6.08 22.46 8.10
CA THR A 117 -5.94 22.37 6.65
C THR A 117 -4.63 21.65 6.32
N THR A 118 -4.63 20.83 5.28
CA THR A 118 -3.42 20.20 4.74
C THR A 118 -2.54 21.24 4.05
N PRO A 119 -1.25 20.94 3.77
CA PRO A 119 -0.40 21.84 2.98
C PRO A 119 -0.96 22.20 1.60
N THR A 120 -1.84 21.37 1.04
CA THR A 120 -2.47 21.58 -0.27
C THR A 120 -3.84 22.28 -0.20
N GLY A 121 -4.27 22.73 0.99
CA GLY A 121 -5.53 23.46 1.15
C GLY A 121 -6.76 22.58 1.44
N ILE A 122 -6.62 21.25 1.44
CA ILE A 122 -7.73 20.33 1.76
C ILE A 122 -8.01 20.35 3.26
N LYS A 123 -9.29 20.31 3.64
CA LYS A 123 -9.71 20.27 5.06
C LYS A 123 -10.93 19.37 5.24
N VAL A 124 -11.29 19.10 6.50
CA VAL A 124 -12.55 18.39 6.81
C VAL A 124 -13.71 19.19 6.22
N GLY A 125 -14.51 18.51 5.39
CA GLY A 125 -15.64 19.11 4.66
C GLY A 125 -15.34 19.58 3.24
N SER A 126 -14.08 19.51 2.76
CA SER A 126 -13.79 19.64 1.32
C SER A 126 -14.55 18.59 0.50
N ALA A 127 -14.91 18.95 -0.73
CA ALA A 127 -15.65 18.04 -1.60
C ALA A 127 -14.78 16.85 -2.02
N GLN A 128 -15.40 15.68 -2.19
CA GLN A 128 -14.67 14.48 -2.63
C GLN A 128 -13.95 14.72 -3.98
N SER A 129 -14.56 15.49 -4.88
CA SER A 129 -13.95 15.87 -6.16
C SER A 129 -12.67 16.68 -5.99
N GLU A 130 -12.60 17.59 -5.01
CA GLU A 130 -11.41 18.37 -4.68
C GLU A 130 -10.29 17.48 -4.13
N VAL A 131 -10.65 16.52 -3.25
CA VAL A 131 -9.69 15.58 -2.67
C VAL A 131 -9.08 14.69 -3.77
N ILE A 132 -9.91 14.13 -4.65
CA ILE A 132 -9.47 13.28 -5.76
C ILE A 132 -8.64 14.09 -6.76
N LYS A 133 -9.03 15.33 -7.06
CA LYS A 133 -8.24 16.22 -7.93
C LYS A 133 -6.85 16.50 -7.34
N THR A 134 -6.76 16.63 -6.01
CA THR A 134 -5.51 17.02 -5.33
C THR A 134 -4.56 15.84 -5.11
N TYR A 135 -5.08 14.67 -4.78
CA TYR A 135 -4.29 13.52 -4.34
C TYR A 135 -4.43 12.28 -5.25
N GLY A 136 -5.29 12.35 -6.26
CA GLY A 136 -5.67 11.19 -7.06
C GLY A 136 -6.76 10.35 -6.39
N LYS A 137 -7.21 9.34 -7.12
CA LYS A 137 -8.17 8.36 -6.60
C LYS A 137 -7.42 7.38 -5.69
N PRO A 138 -7.88 7.13 -4.45
CA PRO A 138 -7.24 6.15 -3.59
C PRO A 138 -7.35 4.76 -4.24
N PRO A 139 -6.30 3.92 -4.14
CA PRO A 139 -6.26 2.60 -4.76
C PRO A 139 -7.28 1.62 -4.17
N ILE A 140 -7.89 1.93 -3.02
CA ILE A 140 -8.83 1.06 -2.31
C ILE A 140 -10.04 1.89 -1.88
N PHE A 141 -11.22 1.60 -2.44
CA PHE A 141 -12.49 2.05 -1.89
C PHE A 141 -12.81 1.24 -0.62
N LEU A 142 -12.29 1.65 0.54
CA LEU A 142 -12.89 1.22 1.80
C LEU A 142 -14.18 2.03 1.99
N LYS A 143 -15.30 1.49 1.51
CA LYS A 143 -16.63 2.10 1.59
C LYS A 143 -17.23 2.09 3.01
N SER A 144 -16.42 2.04 4.05
CA SER A 144 -16.88 1.90 5.44
C SER A 144 -16.04 2.77 6.36
N TRP A 145 -16.70 3.81 6.89
CA TRP A 145 -16.23 4.83 7.86
C TRP A 145 -15.34 5.92 7.28
N GLY A 146 -15.76 7.18 7.48
CA GLY A 146 -15.14 8.41 6.97
C GLY A 146 -13.73 8.69 7.50
N PHE A 147 -12.77 7.89 7.05
CA PHE A 147 -11.36 8.04 7.31
C PHE A 147 -10.64 8.23 5.97
N VAL A 148 -10.15 9.45 5.72
CA VAL A 148 -8.99 9.61 4.84
C VAL A 148 -7.77 9.28 5.69
N ALA A 149 -7.46 8.00 5.79
CA ALA A 149 -6.16 7.55 6.27
C ALA A 149 -5.17 7.67 5.11
N ILE A 150 -4.30 8.67 5.16
CA ILE A 150 -3.08 8.68 4.35
C ILE A 150 -1.95 8.27 5.30
N ALA A 151 -1.70 6.96 5.35
CA ALA A 151 -0.54 6.31 5.96
C ALA A 151 -0.37 5.00 5.16
N ASN A 152 0.78 4.45 4.80
CA ASN A 152 2.16 4.53 5.24
C ASN A 152 2.95 3.72 4.17
N PRO A 153 4.11 4.13 3.62
CA PRO A 153 5.01 3.17 3.03
C PRO A 153 5.73 2.44 4.17
N ALA A 154 5.26 1.24 4.51
CA ALA A 154 6.11 0.29 5.21
C ALA A 154 7.34 -0.01 4.32
N SER A 155 8.47 -0.27 4.97
CA SER A 155 9.80 -0.68 4.46
C SER A 155 10.71 0.42 3.91
N SER A 156 11.44 1.09 4.82
CA SER A 156 12.92 1.12 4.86
C SER A 156 13.41 2.18 5.86
N PHE A 157 13.64 1.78 7.12
CA PHE A 157 14.69 2.27 8.02
C PHE A 157 14.89 1.23 9.12
#